data_AF-A0A4Q6GSU2-F1
#
_entry.id   AF-A0A4Q6GSU2-F1
#
_cell.length_a   1.000
_cell.length_b   1.000
_cell.length_c   1.000
_cell.angle_alpha   90.00
_cell.angle_beta   90.00
_cell.angle_gamma   90.00
#
_symmetry.space_group_name_H-M   'P 1'
#
loop_
_entity.id
_entity.type
_entity.pdbx_description
1 polymer ?
#
loop_
_entity_poly.entity_id
_entity_poly.type
_entity_poly.pdbx_seq_one_letter_code
_entity_poly.pdbx_strand_id
1 'polypeptide(L)'
;MNLFARGQKGKLADLGAGSAFTVELDIQAPGTSVDVSCFGLDAADRMSDDRYMVFYNQLASPEGAVRLELAGPLARFAVNLDALPASIAKLVFVAAIDGAHGLR
;
A
#
# COMPACT_ATOMS: atom_id res chain seq x y z
N MET A 1 10.06 -14.38 11.39
CA MET A 1 8.93 -13.43 11.38
C MET A 1 9.23 -12.36 12.42
N ASN A 2 9.47 -11.12 12.01
CA ASN A 2 9.66 -10.02 12.97
C ASN A 2 8.28 -9.49 13.38
N LEU A 3 8.01 -9.44 14.69
CA LEU A 3 6.80 -8.81 15.24
C LEU A 3 7.09 -7.34 15.49
N PHE A 4 6.19 -6.47 15.04
CA PHE A 4 6.31 -5.03 15.22
C PHE A 4 5.30 -4.52 16.24
N ALA A 5 5.73 -3.56 17.07
CA ALA A 5 4.82 -2.80 17.91
C ALA A 5 4.27 -1.56 17.17
N ARG A 6 3.11 -1.06 17.60
CA ARG A 6 2.54 0.17 17.07
C ARG A 6 3.55 1.32 17.17
N GLY A 7 3.79 2.00 16.05
CA GLY A 7 4.71 3.15 15.98
C GLY A 7 6.19 2.78 15.86
N GLN A 8 6.52 1.48 15.77
CA GLN A 8 7.89 1.04 15.54
C GLN A 8 8.40 1.54 14.19
N LYS A 9 9.64 2.03 14.19
CA LYS A 9 10.38 2.45 12.99
C LYS A 9 11.65 1.61 12.91
N GLY A 10 11.99 1.17 11.71
CA GLY A 10 13.20 0.40 11.43
C GLY A 10 13.60 0.59 9.97
N LYS A 11 14.84 0.22 9.62
CA LYS A 11 15.25 0.25 8.23
C LYS A 11 14.71 -0.98 7.51
N LEU A 12 14.30 -0.79 6.26
CA LEU A 12 13.84 -1.88 5.42
C LEU A 12 14.93 -2.95 5.18
N ALA A 13 16.20 -2.51 5.08
CA ALA A 13 17.36 -3.39 4.96
C ALA A 13 17.54 -4.34 6.17
N ASP A 14 17.16 -3.91 7.38
CA ASP A 14 17.21 -4.75 8.59
C ASP A 14 16.18 -5.90 8.52
N LEU A 15 15.19 -5.78 7.63
CA LEU A 15 14.18 -6.80 7.34
C LEU A 15 14.57 -7.70 6.15
N GLY A 16 15.75 -7.48 5.56
CA GLY A 16 16.21 -8.21 4.37
C GLY A 16 15.53 -7.78 3.07
N ALA A 17 14.77 -6.69 3.07
CA ALA A 17 14.13 -6.16 1.87
C ALA A 17 15.08 -5.20 1.14
N GLY A 18 15.22 -5.43 -0.17
CA GLY A 18 15.98 -4.57 -1.08
C GLY A 18 15.13 -3.42 -1.62
N SER A 19 15.47 -2.93 -2.81
CA SER A 19 14.67 -1.91 -3.49
C SER A 19 13.36 -2.46 -4.05
N ALA A 20 13.29 -3.76 -4.36
CA ALA A 20 12.07 -4.44 -4.79
C ALA A 20 11.62 -5.47 -3.75
N PHE A 21 10.35 -5.42 -3.35
CA PHE A 21 9.74 -6.32 -2.37
C PHE A 21 8.21 -6.33 -2.49
N THR A 22 7.59 -7.30 -1.83
CA THR A 22 6.13 -7.42 -1.77
C THR A 22 5.62 -7.08 -0.38
N VAL A 23 4.57 -6.28 -0.30
CA VAL A 23 3.79 -6.06 0.91
C VAL A 23 2.48 -6.83 0.79
N GLU A 24 2.28 -7.82 1.66
CA GLU A 24 1.05 -8.60 1.71
C GLU A 24 0.17 -8.12 2.87
N LEU A 25 -1.09 -7.82 2.58
CA LEU A 25 -2.11 -7.52 3.57
C LEU A 25 -3.03 -8.74 3.66
N ASP A 26 -2.93 -9.44 4.79
CA ASP A 26 -3.85 -10.50 5.19
C ASP A 26 -4.74 -9.97 6.31
N ILE A 27 -5.97 -9.59 5.95
CA ILE A 27 -6.91 -8.95 6.87
C ILE A 27 -8.14 -9.84 7.00
N GLN A 28 -8.32 -10.37 8.20
CA GLN A 28 -9.44 -11.24 8.53
C GLN A 28 -10.63 -10.40 9.01
N ALA A 29 -11.60 -10.17 8.13
CA ALA A 29 -12.84 -9.44 8.42
C ALA A 29 -14.08 -10.24 7.97
N PRO A 30 -14.53 -11.24 8.75
CA PRO A 30 -15.65 -12.09 8.36
C PRO A 30 -16.95 -11.29 8.19
N GLY A 31 -17.61 -11.45 7.04
CA GLY A 31 -18.90 -10.80 6.77
C GLY A 31 -18.80 -9.33 6.39
N THR A 32 -17.61 -8.81 6.06
CA THR A 32 -17.47 -7.44 5.55
C THR A 32 -16.41 -7.37 4.44
N SER A 33 -16.64 -6.52 3.44
CA SER A 33 -15.63 -6.17 2.45
C SER A 33 -14.55 -5.29 3.08
N VAL A 34 -13.30 -5.50 2.65
CA VAL A 34 -12.18 -4.64 3.01
C VAL A 34 -11.60 -4.08 1.74
N ASP A 35 -11.60 -2.76 1.63
CA ASP A 35 -10.93 -2.04 0.56
C ASP A 35 -9.49 -1.75 0.96
N VAL A 36 -8.57 -2.07 0.07
CA VAL A 36 -7.14 -1.85 0.26
C VAL A 36 -6.64 -0.81 -0.73
N SER A 37 -5.72 0.03 -0.27
CA SER A 37 -5.11 1.07 -1.08
C SER A 37 -3.68 1.36 -0.65
N CYS A 38 -2.89 1.89 -1.56
CA CYS A 38 -1.56 2.44 -1.29
C CYS A 38 -1.52 3.88 -1.80
N PHE A 39 -1.01 4.78 -0.97
CA PHE A 39 -0.87 6.20 -1.29
C PHE A 39 0.61 6.59 -1.31
N GLY A 40 1.06 7.14 -2.43
CA GLY A 40 2.33 7.87 -2.51
C GLY A 40 2.15 9.30 -2.04
N LEU A 41 2.91 9.70 -1.03
CA LEU A 41 2.91 11.03 -0.45
C LEU A 41 4.26 11.72 -0.68
N ASP A 42 4.21 13.04 -0.80
CA ASP A 42 5.39 13.90 -0.86
C ASP A 42 6.04 14.10 0.53
N ALA A 43 7.11 14.89 0.56
CA ALA A 43 7.84 15.20 1.80
C ALA A 43 7.03 16.05 2.80
N ALA A 44 5.91 16.64 2.38
CA ALA A 44 4.99 17.40 3.21
C ALA A 44 3.78 16.56 3.66
N ASP A 45 3.83 15.23 3.50
CA ASP A 45 2.76 14.29 3.82
C ASP A 45 1.46 14.53 3.03
N ARG A 46 1.58 15.04 1.80
CA ARG A 46 0.44 15.29 0.90
C ARG A 46 0.48 14.38 -0.30
N MET A 47 -0.70 14.04 -0.79
CA MET A 47 -0.85 13.45 -2.11
C MET A 47 -0.71 14.55 -3.15
N SER A 48 0.50 14.75 -3.65
CA SER A 48 0.81 15.74 -4.67
C SER A 48 0.55 15.23 -6.10
N ASP A 49 0.50 13.91 -6.27
CA ASP A 49 0.23 13.22 -7.54
C ASP A 49 -0.77 12.11 -7.27
N ASP A 50 -2.00 12.30 -7.72
CA ASP A 50 -3.12 11.37 -7.52
C ASP A 50 -2.90 10.02 -8.21
N ARG A 51 -2.03 9.96 -9.23
CA ARG A 51 -1.69 8.72 -9.92
C ARG A 51 -0.92 7.73 -9.04
N TYR A 52 -0.39 8.18 -7.91
CA TYR A 52 0.24 7.34 -6.89
C TYR A 52 -0.76 6.84 -5.82
N MET A 53 -2.06 6.98 -6.07
CA MET A 53 -3.10 6.24 -5.39
C MET A 53 -3.36 4.92 -6.12
N VAL A 54 -2.89 3.81 -5.55
CA VAL A 54 -3.08 2.45 -6.10
C VAL A 54 -4.18 1.73 -5.34
N PHE A 55 -5.23 1.30 -6.02
CA PHE A 55 -6.43 0.68 -5.45
C PHE A 55 -7.18 -0.15 -6.51
N TYR A 56 -8.35 -0.71 -6.19
CA TYR A 56 -9.06 -1.65 -7.08
C TYR A 56 -9.35 -1.10 -8.50
N ASN A 57 -9.56 0.22 -8.66
CA ASN A 57 -9.83 0.85 -9.97
C ASN A 57 -8.56 1.40 -10.65
N GLN A 58 -7.42 1.37 -9.96
CA GLN A 58 -6.13 1.81 -10.46
C GLN A 58 -5.05 0.89 -9.89
N LEU A 59 -4.84 -0.26 -10.54
CA LEU A 59 -4.02 -1.33 -10.02
C LEU A 59 -2.51 -1.05 -10.04
N ALA A 60 -2.05 0.05 -10.63
CA ALA A 60 -0.63 0.38 -10.67
C ALA A 60 -0.37 1.89 -10.70
N SER A 61 0.75 2.30 -10.11
CA SER A 61 1.31 3.64 -10.25
C SER A 61 1.94 3.83 -11.64
N PRO A 62 2.22 5.09 -12.04
CA PRO A 62 3.12 5.38 -13.16
C PRO A 62 4.45 4.64 -12.97
N GLU A 63 5.12 4.31 -14.08
CA GLU A 63 6.40 3.58 -14.12
C GLU A 63 6.37 2.16 -13.49
N GLY A 64 5.23 1.70 -12.96
CA GLY A 64 5.12 0.38 -12.31
C GLY A 64 5.81 0.28 -10.95
N ALA A 65 6.05 1.42 -10.27
CA ALA A 65 6.70 1.46 -8.97
C ALA A 65 5.89 0.78 -7.86
N VAL A 66 4.56 0.82 -7.93
CA VAL A 66 3.65 0.07 -7.06
C VAL A 66 2.58 -0.59 -7.91
N ARG A 67 2.33 -1.89 -7.69
CA ARG A 67 1.24 -2.64 -8.33
C ARG A 67 0.46 -3.44 -7.31
N LEU A 68 -0.86 -3.31 -7.33
CA LEU A 68 -1.79 -4.11 -6.55
C LEU A 68 -2.20 -5.35 -7.34
N GLU A 69 -2.02 -6.51 -6.72
CA GLU A 69 -2.52 -7.80 -7.17
C GLU A 69 -3.53 -8.30 -6.14
N LEU A 70 -4.77 -8.51 -6.58
CA LEU A 70 -5.83 -9.07 -5.77
C LEU A 70 -5.87 -10.57 -5.99
N ALA A 71 -5.49 -11.34 -4.98
CA ALA A 71 -5.41 -12.80 -5.04
C ALA A 71 -6.29 -13.41 -3.93
N GLY A 72 -7.59 -13.49 -4.19
CA GLY A 72 -8.56 -14.01 -3.21
C GLY A 72 -8.67 -13.09 -1.99
N PRO A 73 -8.52 -13.60 -0.75
CA PRO A 73 -8.61 -12.78 0.46
C PRO A 73 -7.36 -11.92 0.72
N LEU A 74 -6.29 -12.15 -0.05
CA LEU A 74 -5.01 -11.46 0.13
C LEU A 74 -4.86 -10.32 -0.89
N ALA A 75 -4.44 -9.17 -0.37
CA ALA A 75 -3.99 -8.07 -1.20
C ALA A 75 -2.47 -8.01 -1.20
N ARG A 76 -1.87 -7.99 -2.39
CA ARG A 76 -0.42 -7.94 -2.56
C ARG A 76 -0.03 -6.66 -3.28
N PHE A 77 0.88 -5.90 -2.70
CA PHE A 77 1.50 -4.76 -3.35
C PHE A 77 2.93 -5.12 -3.72
N ALA A 78 3.19 -5.27 -5.01
CA ALA A 78 4.56 -5.33 -5.53
C ALA A 78 5.12 -3.90 -5.55
N VAL A 79 6.21 -3.67 -4.83
CA VAL A 79 6.85 -2.36 -4.67
C VAL A 79 8.25 -2.42 -5.28
N ASN A 80 8.58 -1.41 -6.09
CA ASN A 80 9.92 -1.14 -6.59
C ASN A 80 10.30 0.31 -6.28
N LEU A 81 11.12 0.50 -5.25
CA LEU A 81 11.60 1.79 -4.81
C LEU A 81 12.51 2.48 -5.84
N ASP A 82 13.23 1.73 -6.67
CA ASP A 82 14.10 2.31 -7.70
C ASP A 82 13.30 2.98 -8.83
N ALA A 83 12.04 2.59 -9.00
CA ALA A 83 11.11 3.19 -9.97
C ALA A 83 10.30 4.36 -9.39
N LEU A 84 10.42 4.65 -8.09
CA LEU A 84 9.72 5.80 -7.50
C LEU A 84 10.37 7.11 -7.93
N PRO A 85 9.60 8.10 -8.38
CA PRO A 85 10.12 9.42 -8.65
C PRO A 85 10.49 10.09 -7.33
N ALA A 86 11.47 11.00 -7.38
CA ALA A 86 11.95 11.74 -6.22
C ALA A 86 10.86 12.60 -5.52
N SER A 87 9.73 12.85 -6.18
CA SER A 87 8.58 13.53 -5.60
C SER A 87 7.84 12.70 -4.55
N ILE A 88 7.95 11.36 -4.59
CA ILE A 88 7.29 10.47 -3.63
C ILE A 88 8.28 10.14 -2.51
N ALA A 89 7.98 10.61 -1.30
CA ALA A 89 8.81 10.41 -0.12
C ALA A 89 8.29 9.30 0.80
N LYS A 90 7.01 8.91 0.68
CA LYS A 90 6.38 7.93 1.57
C LYS A 90 5.31 7.13 0.83
N LEU A 91 5.29 5.82 1.07
CA LEU A 91 4.18 4.94 0.70
C LEU A 91 3.37 4.61 1.96
N VAL A 92 2.05 4.79 1.90
CA VAL A 92 1.13 4.49 2.99
C VAL A 92 0.12 3.46 2.53
N PHE A 93 0.16 2.28 3.13
CA PHE A 93 -0.81 1.20 2.89
C PHE A 93 -1.98 1.36 3.85
N VAL A 94 -3.19 1.31 3.31
CA VAL A 94 -4.43 1.51 4.05
C VAL A 94 -5.37 0.36 3.73
N ALA A 95 -6.03 -0.13 4.78
CA ALA A 95 -7.15 -1.03 4.65
C ALA A 95 -8.35 -0.41 5.38
N ALA A 96 -9.45 -0.27 4.66
CA ALA A 96 -10.70 0.26 5.16
C ALA A 96 -11.74 -0.85 5.11
N ILE A 97 -12.50 -0.99 6.19
CA ILE A 97 -13.69 -1.84 6.18
C ILE A 97 -14.77 -1.05 5.43
N ASP A 98 -15.31 -1.62 4.37
CA ASP A 98 -16.45 -1.05 3.66
C ASP A 98 -17.68 -1.17 4.57
N GLY A 99 -17.93 -0.10 5.32
CA GLY A 99 -19.11 0.00 6.16
C GLY A 99 -20.32 0.02 5.25
N ALA A 100 -21.28 -0.89 5.47
CA ALA A 100 -22.56 -0.91 4.79
C ALA A 100 -23.25 0.47 4.83
N HIS A 101 -22.94 1.29 3.85
CA HIS A 101 -23.54 2.59 3.62
C HIS A 101 -24.04 2.58 2.20
N GLY A 102 -25.29 2.09 2.06
CA GLY A 102 -26.10 2.44 0.92
C GLY A 102 -26.01 3.95 0.70
N LEU A 103 -25.40 4.35 -0.41
CA LEU A 103 -25.65 5.64 -1.01
C LEU A 103 -27.15 5.69 -1.28
N ARG A 104 -27.85 6.42 -0.42
CA ARG A 104 -29.26 6.75 -0.56
C ARG A 104 -29.39 8.16 -1.09
#